data_AF-A0A7C7QCR1-F1
#
_entry.id   AF-A0A7C7QCR1-F1
#
_cell.length_a   1.000
_cell.length_b   1.000
_cell.length_c   1.000
_cell.angle_alpha   90.00
_cell.angle_beta   90.00
_cell.angle_gamma   90.00
#
_symmetry.space_group_name_H-M   'P 1'
#
loop_
_entity.id
_entity.type
_entity.pdbx_description
1 polymer ?
#
loop_
_entity_poly.entity_id
_entity_poly.type
_entity_poly.pdbx_seq_one_letter_code
_entity_poly.pdbx_strand_id
1 'polypeptide(L)'
;MSEIKEYPTEPLKIWNEAKQLRKKYYEDYLHAHERGGLRWAGGAWSFSSIPAGLGEDVYCITGEPYGATIAFFKEFAAQCHDAVEAAGWPRTQCAYMRNYWGSV
;
A
#
# COMPACT_ATOMS: atom_id res chain seq x y z
N MET A 1 -37.67 9.85 11.25
CA MET A 1 -36.48 9.20 10.65
C MET A 1 -36.69 9.24 9.15
N SER A 2 -35.74 9.78 8.38
CA SER A 2 -35.84 9.82 6.92
C SER A 2 -35.77 8.41 6.35
N GLU A 3 -36.61 8.11 5.38
CA GLU A 3 -36.64 6.82 4.68
C GLU A 3 -35.33 6.62 3.90
N ILE A 4 -34.62 5.51 4.13
CA ILE A 4 -33.37 5.19 3.42
C ILE A 4 -33.75 4.61 2.07
N LYS A 5 -33.43 5.35 1.01
CA LYS A 5 -33.73 4.95 -0.37
C LYS A 5 -32.61 4.05 -0.91
N GLU A 6 -32.91 2.77 -1.10
CA GLU A 6 -31.98 1.80 -1.69
C GLU A 6 -32.10 1.81 -3.22
N TYR A 7 -30.95 1.76 -3.91
CA TYR A 7 -30.87 1.71 -5.36
C TYR A 7 -30.27 0.38 -5.81
N PRO A 8 -30.79 -0.26 -6.86
CA PRO A 8 -30.20 -1.47 -7.40
C PRO A 8 -28.79 -1.18 -7.92
N THR A 9 -27.83 -2.03 -7.55
CA THR A 9 -26.43 -1.95 -8.02
C THR A 9 -25.99 -3.31 -8.55
N GLU A 10 -25.14 -3.32 -9.57
CA GLU A 10 -24.53 -4.54 -10.09
C GLU A 10 -23.19 -4.80 -9.37
N PRO A 11 -22.90 -6.05 -8.96
CA PRO A 11 -21.59 -6.40 -8.44
C PRO A 11 -20.47 -6.15 -9.47
N LEU A 12 -19.29 -5.76 -8.99
CA LEU A 12 -18.12 -5.62 -9.85
C LEU A 12 -17.67 -6.99 -10.39
N LYS A 13 -17.98 -7.27 -11.66
CA LYS A 13 -17.71 -8.57 -12.33
C LYS A 13 -16.24 -9.01 -12.25
N ILE A 14 -15.32 -8.05 -12.31
CA ILE A 14 -13.86 -8.28 -12.33
C ILE A 14 -13.23 -8.27 -10.93
N TRP A 15 -14.02 -8.38 -9.85
CA TRP A 15 -13.51 -8.22 -8.49
C TRP A 15 -12.39 -9.21 -8.14
N ASN A 16 -12.50 -10.46 -8.60
CA ASN A 16 -11.46 -11.46 -8.37
C ASN A 16 -10.18 -11.14 -9.15
N GLU A 17 -10.29 -10.68 -10.40
CA GLU A 17 -9.14 -10.26 -11.22
C GLU A 17 -8.43 -9.06 -10.58
N ALA A 18 -9.18 -8.06 -10.08
CA ALA A 18 -8.61 -6.92 -9.37
C ALA A 18 -7.80 -7.35 -8.13
N LYS A 19 -8.28 -8.35 -7.37
CA LYS A 19 -7.52 -8.92 -6.24
C LYS A 19 -6.24 -9.61 -6.69
N GLN A 20 -6.27 -10.34 -7.80
CA GLN A 20 -5.08 -10.99 -8.36
C GLN A 20 -4.06 -9.97 -8.83
N LEU A 21 -4.49 -8.90 -9.50
CA LEU A 21 -3.61 -7.79 -9.90
C LEU A 21 -2.92 -7.14 -8.68
N ARG A 22 -3.68 -6.88 -7.61
CA ARG A 22 -3.11 -6.35 -6.36
C ARG A 22 -2.13 -7.32 -5.71
N LYS A 23 -2.43 -8.63 -5.71
CA LYS A 23 -1.52 -9.65 -5.19
C LYS A 23 -0.21 -9.67 -5.98
N LYS A 24 -0.32 -9.69 -7.32
CA LYS A 24 0.84 -9.65 -8.23
C LYS A 24 1.70 -8.41 -7.98
N TYR A 25 1.08 -7.24 -7.82
CA TYR A 25 1.79 -6.00 -7.49
C TYR A 25 2.69 -6.13 -6.25
N TYR A 26 2.19 -6.74 -5.17
CA TYR A 26 2.97 -6.96 -3.96
C TYR A 26 4.04 -8.06 -4.13
N GLU A 27 3.71 -9.16 -4.82
CA GLU A 27 4.67 -10.24 -5.12
C GLU A 27 5.82 -9.74 -6.03
N ASP A 28 5.50 -8.89 -6.99
CA ASP A 28 6.46 -8.27 -7.89
C ASP A 28 7.45 -7.40 -7.11
N TYR A 29 6.95 -6.55 -6.21
CA TYR A 29 7.79 -5.78 -5.30
C TYR A 29 8.60 -6.70 -4.36
N LEU A 30 7.95 -7.68 -3.71
CA LEU A 30 8.58 -8.59 -2.75
C LEU A 30 9.71 -9.43 -3.36
N HIS A 31 9.58 -9.87 -4.61
CA HIS A 31 10.61 -10.70 -5.25
C HIS A 31 11.48 -9.92 -6.25
N ALA A 32 11.40 -8.59 -6.28
CA ALA A 32 12.14 -7.75 -7.22
C ALA A 32 13.65 -8.04 -7.22
N HIS A 33 14.29 -7.99 -6.05
CA HIS A 33 15.75 -8.19 -5.94
C HIS A 33 16.20 -9.61 -6.31
N GLU A 34 15.37 -10.63 -6.09
CA GLU A 34 15.68 -12.02 -6.49
C GLU A 34 15.85 -12.16 -8.00
N ARG A 35 15.19 -11.28 -8.77
CA ARG A 35 15.24 -11.22 -10.23
C ARG A 35 16.19 -10.14 -10.76
N GLY A 36 16.93 -9.46 -9.88
CA GLY A 36 17.81 -8.35 -10.22
C GLY A 36 17.11 -7.02 -10.47
N GLY A 37 15.79 -6.93 -10.25
CA GLY A 37 15.01 -5.70 -10.44
C GLY A 37 15.13 -4.72 -9.28
N LEU A 38 14.67 -3.49 -9.50
CA LEU A 38 14.69 -2.40 -8.53
C LEU A 38 13.37 -2.27 -7.79
N ARG A 39 13.44 -1.92 -6.50
CA ARG A 39 12.29 -1.46 -5.72
C ARG A 39 12.31 0.04 -5.61
N TRP A 40 11.15 0.67 -5.71
CA TRP A 40 10.98 2.07 -5.34
C TRP A 40 9.71 2.26 -4.53
N ALA A 41 9.72 3.26 -3.66
CA ALA A 41 8.55 3.65 -2.89
C ALA A 41 8.18 5.09 -3.17
N GLY A 42 6.88 5.36 -3.23
CA GLY A 42 6.34 6.69 -3.49
C GLY A 42 4.97 6.89 -2.86
N GLY A 43 4.51 8.14 -2.88
CA GLY A 43 3.14 8.47 -2.54
C GLY A 43 2.18 8.07 -3.67
N ALA A 44 0.88 8.06 -3.39
CA ALA A 44 -0.17 7.71 -4.36
C ALA A 44 -0.20 8.63 -5.58
N TRP A 45 0.38 9.83 -5.46
CA TRP A 45 0.49 10.84 -6.52
C TRP A 45 1.93 11.00 -7.05
N SER A 46 2.82 10.04 -6.77
CA SER A 46 4.16 10.07 -7.33
C SER A 46 4.13 9.94 -8.86
N PHE A 47 5.06 10.64 -9.52
CA PHE A 47 5.22 10.60 -10.98
C PHE A 47 5.76 9.24 -11.44
N SER A 48 4.87 8.26 -11.59
CA SER A 48 5.21 6.89 -12.02
C SER A 48 5.87 6.84 -13.40
N SER A 49 5.72 7.88 -14.22
CA SER A 49 6.40 8.03 -15.51
C SER A 49 7.92 8.08 -15.38
N ILE A 50 8.47 8.60 -14.28
CA ILE A 50 9.93 8.66 -14.09
C ILE A 50 10.49 7.25 -13.84
N PRO A 51 10.01 6.47 -12.85
CA PRO A 51 10.45 5.09 -12.67
C PRO A 51 10.16 4.19 -13.87
N ALA A 52 9.07 4.43 -14.61
CA ALA A 52 8.78 3.66 -15.83
C ALA A 52 9.82 3.84 -16.94
N GLY A 53 10.57 4.95 -16.94
CA GLY A 53 11.68 5.17 -17.86
C GLY A 53 12.95 4.39 -17.52
N LEU A 54 13.02 3.75 -16.35
CA LEU A 54 14.19 3.02 -15.88
C LEU A 54 14.21 1.54 -16.33
N GLY A 55 13.08 1.01 -16.81
CA GLY A 55 12.96 -0.38 -17.25
C GLY A 55 11.64 -1.03 -16.83
N GLU A 56 11.44 -2.27 -17.26
CA GLU A 56 10.27 -3.09 -16.88
C GLU A 56 10.48 -3.85 -15.55
N ASP A 57 11.71 -3.82 -15.03
CA ASP A 57 12.17 -4.47 -13.81
C ASP A 57 12.17 -3.52 -12.60
N VAL A 58 11.39 -2.44 -12.66
CA VAL A 58 11.27 -1.43 -11.60
C VAL A 58 9.89 -1.49 -10.95
N TYR A 59 9.84 -1.94 -9.70
CA TYR A 59 8.61 -2.25 -8.99
C TYR A 59 8.31 -1.25 -7.88
N CYS A 60 7.09 -0.70 -7.91
CA CYS A 60 6.63 0.27 -6.92
C CYS A 60 6.03 -0.42 -5.69
N ILE A 61 6.20 0.20 -4.52
CA ILE A 61 5.23 0.11 -3.43
C ILE A 61 4.71 1.51 -3.11
N THR A 62 3.39 1.69 -3.19
CA THR A 62 2.75 2.96 -2.84
C THR A 62 2.52 3.00 -1.33
N GLY A 63 3.08 4.01 -0.66
CA GLY A 63 3.12 4.10 0.79
C GLY A 63 1.73 4.10 1.44
N GLU A 64 0.77 4.85 0.90
CA GLU A 64 -0.56 4.99 1.49
C GLU A 64 -1.41 3.72 1.36
N PRO A 65 -1.56 3.09 0.17
CA PRO A 65 -2.26 1.81 0.03
C PRO A 65 -1.62 0.67 0.83
N TYR A 66 -0.28 0.66 0.92
CA TYR A 66 0.42 -0.33 1.74
C TYR A 66 0.22 -0.07 3.23
N GLY A 67 0.35 1.17 3.70
CA GLY A 67 0.05 1.56 5.07
C GLY A 67 -1.42 1.29 5.45
N ALA A 68 -2.36 1.45 4.52
CA ALA A 68 -3.76 1.06 4.70
C ALA A 68 -3.92 -0.48 4.79
N THR A 69 -3.12 -1.23 4.03
CA THR A 69 -3.09 -2.70 4.11
C THR A 69 -2.59 -3.17 5.47
N ILE A 70 -1.54 -2.54 6.02
CA ILE A 70 -1.06 -2.80 7.38
C ILE A 70 -2.15 -2.54 8.42
N ALA A 71 -2.93 -1.47 8.27
CA ALA A 71 -4.00 -1.14 9.22
C ALA A 71 -5.10 -2.22 9.34
N PHE A 72 -5.23 -3.11 8.34
CA PHE A 72 -6.09 -4.29 8.44
C PHE A 72 -5.58 -5.31 9.46
N PHE A 73 -4.26 -5.41 9.66
CA PHE A 73 -3.58 -6.27 10.62
C PHE A 73 -3.25 -5.48 11.89
N LYS A 74 -4.24 -5.35 12.78
CA LYS A 74 -4.22 -4.41 13.92
C LYS A 74 -3.00 -4.57 14.82
N GLU A 75 -2.62 -5.81 15.12
CA GLU A 75 -1.47 -6.12 15.98
C GLU A 75 -0.17 -5.66 15.33
N PHE A 76 -0.01 -5.90 14.03
CA PHE A 76 1.16 -5.46 13.28
C PHE A 76 1.19 -3.93 13.12
N ALA A 77 0.04 -3.29 12.90
CA ALA A 77 -0.06 -1.84 12.84
C ALA A 77 0.34 -1.18 14.17
N ALA A 78 -0.05 -1.77 15.31
CA ALA A 78 0.38 -1.28 16.62
C ALA A 78 1.91 -1.39 16.78
N GLN A 79 2.51 -2.52 16.38
CA GLN A 79 3.97 -2.69 16.38
C GLN A 79 4.68 -1.65 15.51
N CYS A 80 4.15 -1.36 14.32
CA CYS A 80 4.70 -0.34 13.43
C CYS A 80 4.64 1.06 14.08
N HIS A 81 3.52 1.40 14.72
CA HIS A 81 3.36 2.67 15.43
C HIS A 81 4.36 2.79 16.59
N ASP A 82 4.52 1.75 17.40
CA ASP A 82 5.49 1.74 18.51
C ASP A 82 6.92 1.89 17.99
N ALA A 83 7.26 1.21 16.89
CA ALA A 83 8.59 1.27 16.27
C ALA A 83 8.95 2.68 15.79
N VAL A 84 8.04 3.37 15.08
CA VAL A 84 8.33 4.74 14.61
C VAL A 84 8.37 5.75 15.75
N GLU A 85 7.56 5.59 16.79
CA GLU A 85 7.60 6.45 17.97
C GLU A 85 8.93 6.28 18.72
N ALA A 86 9.39 5.03 18.88
CA ALA A 86 10.71 4.75 19.44
C ALA A 86 11.85 5.33 18.60
N ALA A 87 11.67 5.43 17.28
CA ALA A 87 12.59 6.10 16.36
C ALA A 87 12.48 7.64 16.37
N GLY A 88 11.62 8.22 17.23
CA GLY A 88 11.49 9.66 17.42
C GLY A 88 10.42 10.34 16.55
N TRP A 89 9.60 9.58 15.83
CA TRP A 89 8.50 10.15 15.05
C TRP A 89 7.28 10.44 15.92
N PRO A 90 6.60 11.59 15.74
CA PRO A 90 5.47 11.96 16.58
C PRO A 90 4.22 11.12 16.27
N ARG A 91 3.42 10.84 17.31
CA ARG A 91 2.09 10.21 17.21
C ARG A 91 1.14 10.91 16.24
N THR A 92 1.31 12.22 16.10
CA THR A 92 0.50 13.07 15.21
C THR A 92 0.84 12.90 13.73
N GLN A 93 1.92 12.18 13.41
CA GLN A 93 2.26 11.82 12.04
C GLN A 93 1.14 10.96 11.41
N CYS A 94 0.93 11.11 10.10
CA CYS A 94 -0.05 10.32 9.34
C CYS A 94 0.08 8.82 9.65
N ALA A 95 -1.03 8.17 9.98
CA ALA A 95 -1.04 6.76 10.37
C ALA A 95 -0.53 5.83 9.25
N TYR A 96 -0.84 6.13 7.98
CA TYR A 96 -0.29 5.35 6.86
C TYR A 96 1.23 5.47 6.75
N MET A 97 1.79 6.64 7.06
CA MET A 97 3.24 6.83 7.10
C MET A 97 3.87 6.10 8.28
N ARG A 98 3.23 6.15 9.46
CA ARG A 98 3.68 5.41 10.65
C ARG A 98 3.65 3.90 10.42
N ASN A 99 2.61 3.39 9.75
CA ASN A 99 2.54 2.00 9.31
C ASN A 99 3.65 1.66 8.31
N TYR A 100 3.85 2.48 7.28
CA TYR A 100 4.87 2.22 6.27
C TYR A 100 6.28 2.23 6.88
N TRP A 101 6.67 3.31 7.55
CA TRP A 101 8.01 3.43 8.13
C TRP A 101 8.27 2.46 9.27
N GLY A 102 7.24 2.08 10.04
CA GLY A 102 7.41 1.11 11.13
C GLY A 102 7.54 -0.34 10.66
N SER A 103 7.27 -0.60 9.38
CA SER A 103 7.40 -1.92 8.76
C SER A 103 8.74 -2.16 8.06
N VAL A 104 9.60 -1.14 8.03
CA VAL A 104 10.97 -1.14 7.45
C VAL A 104 11.98 -1.25 8.57
#